data_AF-T1U824-F1
#
_entry.id   AF-T1U824-F1
#
_cell.length_a   1.000
_cell.length_b   1.000
_cell.length_c   1.000
_cell.angle_alpha   90.00
_cell.angle_beta   90.00
_cell.angle_gamma   90.00
#
_symmetry.space_group_name_H-M   'P 1'
#
loop_
_entity.id
_entity.type
_entity.pdbx_description
1 polymer ?
#
loop_
_entity_poly.entity_id
_entity_poly.type
_entity_poly.pdbx_seq_one_letter_code
_entity_poly.pdbx_strand_id
1 'polypeptide(L)'
;MRDYSELEIFEGNPLDKWNDIVFHASRKLSKKELERLLELLALLETFIEKENLEEKFESFAKALKIDEALQQTIEGKKTDFAIQSMANILSGNE
;
A
#
# COMPACT_ATOMS: atom_id res chain seq x y z
N MET A 1 25.23 1.00 -25.36
CA MET A 1 24.65 0.21 -24.26
C MET A 1 23.57 1.08 -23.66
N ARG A 2 22.30 0.66 -23.65
CA ARG A 2 21.27 1.45 -22.97
C ARG A 2 21.62 1.43 -21.48
N ASP A 3 21.71 2.60 -20.88
CA ASP A 3 21.89 2.75 -19.44
C ASP A 3 20.63 2.23 -18.76
N TYR A 4 20.81 1.23 -17.90
CA TYR A 4 19.74 0.59 -17.13
C TYR A 4 19.73 1.11 -15.68
N SER A 5 20.33 2.26 -15.41
CA SER A 5 20.19 2.96 -14.11
C SER A 5 18.72 3.22 -13.73
N GLU A 6 17.80 3.30 -14.69
CA GLU A 6 16.35 3.33 -14.41
C GLU A 6 15.78 1.98 -13.91
N LEU A 7 16.51 0.86 -14.01
CA LEU A 7 16.14 -0.40 -13.36
C LEU A 7 16.63 -0.48 -11.91
N GLU A 8 17.63 0.30 -11.50
CA GLU A 8 18.01 0.44 -10.07
C GLU A 8 16.93 1.14 -9.24
N ILE A 9 15.94 1.79 -9.89
CA ILE A 9 14.76 2.33 -9.20
C ILE A 9 13.94 1.20 -8.55
N PHE A 10 14.05 -0.04 -9.06
CA PHE A 10 13.39 -1.23 -8.54
C PHE A 10 14.29 -2.13 -7.67
N GLU A 11 15.57 -1.78 -7.47
CA GLU A 11 16.41 -2.42 -6.46
C GLU A 11 16.19 -1.74 -5.11
N GLY A 12 15.49 -2.42 -4.20
CA GLY A 12 15.17 -1.94 -2.85
C GLY A 12 13.83 -2.47 -2.35
N ASN A 13 13.58 -2.34 -1.04
CA ASN A 13 12.28 -2.68 -0.46
C ASN A 13 11.20 -1.76 -1.09
N PRO A 14 10.14 -2.30 -1.71
CA PRO A 14 9.08 -1.49 -2.34
C PRO A 14 8.45 -0.46 -1.40
N LEU A 15 8.43 -0.73 -0.10
CA LEU A 15 7.91 0.21 0.91
C LEU A 15 8.84 1.39 1.14
N ASP A 16 10.16 1.20 1.03
CA ASP A 16 11.12 2.31 1.16
C ASP A 16 10.99 3.24 -0.04
N LYS A 17 10.88 2.69 -1.26
CA LYS A 17 10.64 3.47 -2.49
C LYS A 17 9.28 4.19 -2.45
N TRP A 18 8.24 3.53 -1.94
CA TRP A 18 6.94 4.15 -1.74
C TRP A 18 7.02 5.32 -0.75
N ASN A 19 7.75 5.16 0.36
CA ASN A 19 7.98 6.23 1.32
C ASN A 19 8.65 7.44 0.64
N ASP A 20 9.74 7.19 -0.10
CA ASP A 20 10.44 8.23 -0.84
C ASP A 20 9.50 8.98 -1.79
N ILE A 21 8.69 8.28 -2.57
CA ILE A 21 7.75 8.92 -3.51
C ILE A 21 6.69 9.73 -2.76
N VAL A 22 6.11 9.21 -1.68
CA VAL A 22 5.09 9.93 -0.89
C VAL A 22 5.65 11.24 -0.34
N PHE A 23 6.87 11.24 0.19
CA PHE A 23 7.45 12.43 0.82
C PHE A 23 8.08 13.42 -0.16
N HIS A 24 8.52 12.97 -1.34
CA HIS A 24 9.18 13.83 -2.33
C HIS A 24 8.28 14.28 -3.49
N ALA A 25 7.12 13.66 -3.69
CA ALA A 25 6.13 14.16 -4.66
C ALA A 25 5.51 15.50 -4.22
N SER A 26 4.80 16.16 -5.13
CA SER A 26 4.12 17.42 -4.80
C SER A 26 3.12 17.20 -3.67
N ARG A 27 3.09 18.10 -2.67
CA ARG A 27 2.19 17.99 -1.50
C ARG A 27 0.73 17.77 -1.89
N LYS A 28 0.29 18.32 -3.03
CA LYS A 28 -1.06 18.12 -3.57
C LYS A 28 -1.33 16.67 -3.94
N LEU A 29 -0.39 16.01 -4.62
CA LEU A 29 -0.55 14.64 -5.08
C LEU A 29 -0.40 13.64 -3.93
N SER A 30 0.60 13.81 -3.07
CA SER A 30 0.77 12.96 -1.89
C SER A 30 -0.45 13.07 -0.98
N LYS A 31 -0.96 14.28 -0.73
CA LYS A 31 -2.18 14.48 0.06
C LYS A 31 -3.38 13.75 -0.55
N LYS A 32 -3.61 13.90 -1.86
CA LYS A 32 -4.71 13.23 -2.57
C LYS A 32 -4.64 11.71 -2.44
N GLU A 33 -3.45 11.12 -2.59
CA GLU A 33 -3.28 9.67 -2.49
C GLU A 33 -3.44 9.17 -1.04
N LEU A 34 -2.92 9.90 -0.05
CA LEU A 34 -3.12 9.55 1.36
C LEU A 34 -4.58 9.68 1.79
N GLU A 35 -5.31 10.71 1.33
CA GLU A 35 -6.74 10.86 1.56
C GLU A 35 -7.53 9.71 0.89
N ARG A 36 -7.16 9.30 -0.32
CA ARG A 36 -7.75 8.13 -1.00
C ARG A 36 -7.55 6.83 -0.21
N LEU A 37 -6.35 6.61 0.34
CA LEU A 37 -6.06 5.44 1.19
C LEU A 37 -6.86 5.47 2.50
N LEU A 38 -6.99 6.65 3.11
CA LEU A 38 -7.76 6.83 4.33
C LEU A 38 -9.26 6.60 4.10
N GLU A 39 -9.81 7.08 2.98
CA GLU A 39 -11.20 6.82 2.60
C GLU A 39 -11.45 5.33 2.36
N LEU A 40 -10.52 4.64 1.69
CA LEU A 40 -10.61 3.19 1.49
C LEU A 40 -10.59 2.42 2.82
N LEU A 41 -9.74 2.84 3.77
CA LEU A 41 -9.70 2.22 5.11
C LEU A 41 -11.03 2.42 5.84
N ALA A 42 -11.57 3.64 5.83
CA ALA A 42 -12.87 3.93 6.44
C ALA A 42 -14.01 3.11 5.82
N LEU A 43 -14.00 2.91 4.49
CA LEU A 43 -14.97 2.06 3.79
C LEU A 43 -14.86 0.59 4.24
N LEU A 44 -13.64 0.06 4.36
CA LEU A 44 -13.41 -1.33 4.78
C LEU A 44 -13.83 -1.56 6.22
N GLU A 45 -13.47 -0.66 7.15
CA GLU A 45 -13.87 -0.76 8.56
C GLU A 45 -15.39 -0.65 8.70
N THR A 46 -16.02 0.33 8.04
CA THR A 46 -17.49 0.47 8.04
C THR A 46 -18.18 -0.77 7.48
N PHE A 47 -17.61 -1.40 6.44
CA PHE A 47 -18.15 -2.64 5.88
C PHE A 47 -18.02 -3.81 6.86
N ILE A 48 -16.89 -3.96 7.53
CA ILE A 48 -16.67 -5.00 8.55
C ILE A 48 -17.69 -4.87 9.68
N GLU A 49 -17.89 -3.66 10.20
CA GLU A 49 -18.88 -3.37 11.25
C GLU A 49 -20.32 -3.66 10.77
N LYS A 50 -20.68 -3.16 9.58
CA LYS A 50 -22.02 -3.36 9.01
C LYS A 50 -22.38 -4.83 8.83
N GLU A 51 -21.39 -5.65 8.48
CA GLU A 51 -21.56 -7.09 8.28
C GLU A 51 -21.34 -7.92 9.57
N ASN A 52 -21.11 -7.27 10.71
CA ASN A 52 -20.83 -7.90 12.01
C ASN A 52 -19.65 -8.90 11.94
N LEU A 53 -18.56 -8.50 11.27
CA LEU A 53 -17.38 -9.33 11.03
C LEU A 53 -16.18 -8.99 11.95
N GLU A 54 -16.36 -8.15 12.97
CA GLU A 54 -15.30 -7.59 13.81
C GLU A 54 -14.49 -8.70 14.50
N GLU A 55 -15.16 -9.61 15.22
CA GLU A 55 -14.47 -10.73 15.91
C GLU A 55 -13.74 -11.67 14.94
N LYS A 56 -14.33 -11.88 13.76
CA LYS A 56 -13.73 -12.70 12.71
C LYS A 56 -12.49 -12.03 12.13
N PHE A 57 -12.56 -10.73 11.87
CA PHE A 57 -11.43 -9.95 11.39
C PHE A 57 -10.31 -9.88 12.43
N GLU A 58 -10.63 -9.67 13.71
CA GLU A 58 -9.65 -9.72 14.79
C GLU A 58 -8.94 -11.08 14.86
N SER A 59 -9.70 -12.16 14.75
CA SER A 59 -9.15 -13.52 14.78
C SER A 59 -8.22 -13.76 13.58
N PHE A 60 -8.62 -13.31 12.40
CA PHE A 60 -7.80 -13.34 11.19
C PHE A 60 -6.52 -12.51 11.33
N ALA A 61 -6.61 -11.30 11.89
CA ALA A 61 -5.47 -10.43 12.14
C ALA A 61 -4.50 -11.03 13.17
N LYS A 62 -5.01 -11.71 14.21
CA LYS A 62 -4.18 -12.44 15.19
C LYS A 62 -3.42 -13.60 14.54
N ALA A 63 -4.03 -14.28 13.56
CA ALA A 63 -3.39 -15.39 12.83
C ALA A 63 -2.14 -14.96 12.04
N LEU A 64 -2.06 -13.68 11.62
CA LEU A 64 -0.89 -13.14 10.91
C LEU A 64 0.42 -13.35 11.68
N LYS A 65 0.40 -13.46 13.01
CA LYS A 65 1.62 -13.67 13.82
C LYS A 65 2.22 -15.08 13.69
N ILE A 66 1.43 -16.06 13.25
CA ILE A 66 1.81 -17.48 13.27
C ILE A 66 1.63 -18.18 11.93
N ASP A 67 0.80 -17.65 11.04
CA ASP A 67 0.54 -18.22 9.71
C ASP A 67 1.49 -17.61 8.67
N GLU A 68 2.54 -18.35 8.29
CA GLU A 68 3.55 -17.92 7.31
C GLU A 68 2.97 -17.68 5.92
N ALA A 69 1.99 -18.48 5.49
CA ALA A 69 1.36 -18.31 4.18
C ALA A 69 0.53 -17.02 4.13
N LEU A 70 -0.16 -16.72 5.24
CA LEU A 70 -0.86 -15.45 5.40
C LEU A 70 0.12 -14.27 5.45
N GLN A 71 1.25 -14.39 6.16
CA GLN A 71 2.30 -13.36 6.17
C GLN A 71 2.81 -13.04 4.76
N GLN A 72 3.17 -14.06 3.99
CA GLN A 72 3.62 -13.89 2.61
C GLN A 72 2.53 -13.23 1.73
N THR A 73 1.28 -13.64 1.91
CA THR A 73 0.14 -13.05 1.20
C THR A 73 -0.01 -11.56 1.52
N ILE A 74 0.07 -11.18 2.81
CA ILE A 74 -0.06 -9.79 3.24
C ILE A 74 1.12 -8.93 2.79
N GLU A 75 2.36 -9.44 2.86
CA GLU A 75 3.53 -8.71 2.34
C GLU A 75 3.48 -8.51 0.81
N GLY A 76 2.99 -9.51 0.08
CA GLY A 76 2.69 -9.36 -1.35
C GLY A 76 1.65 -8.26 -1.61
N LYS A 77 0.54 -8.26 -0.85
CA LYS A 77 -0.48 -7.19 -0.96
C LYS A 77 0.02 -5.80 -0.60
N LYS A 78 0.89 -5.68 0.41
CA LYS A 78 1.53 -4.40 0.75
C LYS A 78 2.38 -3.89 -0.41
N THR A 79 3.11 -4.78 -1.08
CA THR A 79 3.90 -4.45 -2.27
C THR A 79 3.00 -3.99 -3.42
N ASP A 80 1.91 -4.71 -3.71
CA ASP A 80 0.94 -4.30 -4.75
C ASP A 80 0.36 -2.91 -4.48
N PHE A 81 -0.03 -2.64 -3.22
CA PHE A 81 -0.58 -1.34 -2.82
C PHE A 81 0.44 -0.22 -2.90
N ALA A 82 1.69 -0.48 -2.53
CA ALA A 82 2.79 0.46 -2.69
C ALA A 82 2.96 0.83 -4.18
N ILE A 83 2.99 -0.16 -5.08
CA ILE A 83 3.10 0.05 -6.53
C ILE A 83 1.93 0.89 -7.06
N GLN A 84 0.70 0.53 -6.71
CA GLN A 84 -0.48 1.29 -7.15
C GLN A 84 -0.46 2.73 -6.63
N SER A 85 -0.05 2.92 -5.38
CA SER A 85 0.04 4.24 -4.76
C SER A 85 1.10 5.10 -5.44
N MET A 86 2.28 4.55 -5.72
CA MET A 86 3.32 5.22 -6.52
C MET A 86 2.80 5.59 -7.90
N ALA A 87 2.11 4.69 -8.60
CA ALA A 87 1.53 4.96 -9.92
C ALA A 87 0.48 6.08 -9.90
N ASN A 88 -0.39 6.13 -8.88
CA ASN A 88 -1.38 7.20 -8.72
C ASN A 88 -0.73 8.58 -8.50
N ILE A 89 0.36 8.62 -7.74
CA ILE A 89 1.11 9.85 -7.49
C ILE A 89 1.83 10.30 -8.77
N LEU A 90 2.49 9.38 -9.48
CA LEU A 90 3.24 9.69 -10.69
C LEU A 90 2.34 10.13 -11.86
N SER A 91 1.21 9.45 -12.07
CA SER A 91 0.23 9.80 -13.13
C SER A 91 -0.47 11.15 -12.89
N GLY A 92 -0.47 11.67 -11.67
CA GLY A 92 -1.00 12.99 -11.37
C GLY A 92 -0.07 14.16 -11.74
N ASN A 93 1.17 13.87 -12.17
CA ASN A 93 2.12 14.85 -12.71
C ASN A 93 2.05 14.99 -14.24
N GLU A 94 1.33 14.10 -14.94
CA GLU A 94 1.01 14.23 -16.37
C GLU A 94 -0.14 15.23 -16.62
#